data_AF-A0A0G3BHC8-F1
#
_entry.id   AF-A0A0G3BHC8-F1
#
_cell.length_a   1.000
_cell.length_b   1.000
_cell.length_c   1.000
_cell.angle_alpha   90.00
_cell.angle_beta   90.00
_cell.angle_gamma   90.00
#
_symmetry.space_group_name_H-M   'P 1'
#
loop_
_entity.id
_entity.type
_entity.pdbx_description
1 polymer ?
#
loop_
_entity_poly.entity_id
_entity_poly.type
_entity_poly.pdbx_seq_one_letter_code
_entity_poly.pdbx_strand_id
1 'polypeptide(L)'
;MGRKSKLTERQWEDIGRRLLAGEKGRALAKEYGVAESTIRERFSALHGKVKDVANQMVATEQALKALPISAQIAAHDLAAQLRSISMHLASAANYGAATAHRLSGIAHAKVQEIDDVSPLDDDSRKALQDVAVLTKMANESSTIGINLLSANKETVKEIQRQQRPRPARVAVDVVDAGIPDADA
;
A
#
# COMPACT_ATOMS: atom_id res chain seq x y z
N MET A 1 0.07 -27.19 7.60
CA MET A 1 1.16 -26.56 8.38
C MET A 1 2.24 -26.10 7.40
N GLY A 2 2.41 -24.79 7.22
CA GLY A 2 3.27 -24.22 6.17
C GLY A 2 4.75 -24.62 6.33
N ARG A 3 5.39 -25.00 5.22
CA ARG A 3 6.79 -25.42 5.17
C ARG A 3 7.69 -24.28 5.69
N LYS A 4 8.47 -24.54 6.75
CA LYS A 4 9.48 -23.60 7.26
C LYS A 4 10.49 -23.30 6.14
N SER A 5 10.77 -22.02 5.88
CA SER A 5 11.82 -21.57 4.96
C SER A 5 13.15 -22.22 5.35
N LYS A 6 13.91 -22.71 4.36
CA LYS A 6 15.24 -23.31 4.57
C LYS A 6 16.28 -22.30 5.06
N LEU A 7 16.04 -21.01 4.81
CA LEU A 7 16.91 -19.91 5.17
C LEU A 7 16.26 -18.97 6.18
N THR A 8 17.10 -18.41 7.05
CA THR A 8 16.76 -17.35 8.02
C THR A 8 16.62 -15.99 7.35
N GLU A 9 15.96 -15.04 8.01
CA GLU A 9 15.78 -13.69 7.46
C GLU A 9 17.12 -12.98 7.22
N ARG A 10 18.10 -13.15 8.13
CA ARG A 10 19.45 -12.61 7.94
C ARG A 10 20.16 -13.16 6.71
N GLN A 11 19.99 -14.46 6.41
CA GLN A 11 20.55 -15.06 5.20
C GLN A 11 19.87 -14.52 3.93
N TRP A 12 18.58 -14.25 4.00
CA TRP A 12 17.86 -13.63 2.89
C TRP A 12 18.29 -12.17 2.67
N GLU A 13 18.49 -11.39 3.73
CA GLU A 13 19.05 -10.04 3.63
C GLU A 13 20.45 -10.03 2.99
N ASP A 14 21.30 -10.98 3.37
CA ASP A 14 22.66 -11.11 2.85
C ASP A 14 22.67 -11.48 1.35
N ILE A 15 21.83 -12.44 0.94
CA ILE A 15 21.60 -12.76 -0.48
C ILE A 15 21.13 -11.52 -1.24
N GLY A 16 20.19 -10.75 -0.67
CA GLY A 16 19.67 -9.52 -1.27
C GLY A 16 20.76 -8.47 -1.49
N ARG A 17 21.60 -8.22 -0.48
CA ARG A 17 22.72 -7.28 -0.55
C ARG A 17 23.73 -7.67 -1.63
N ARG A 18 24.12 -8.94 -1.68
CA ARG A 18 25.11 -9.47 -2.64
C ARG A 18 24.60 -9.44 -4.08
N LEU A 19 23.33 -9.74 -4.29
CA LEU A 19 22.66 -9.56 -5.59
C LEU A 19 22.65 -8.09 -6.06
N LEU A 20 22.43 -7.13 -5.16
CA LEU A 20 22.49 -5.71 -5.49
C LEU A 20 23.92 -5.26 -5.83
N ALA A 21 24.92 -5.85 -5.18
CA ALA A 21 26.35 -5.66 -5.51
C ALA A 21 26.76 -6.28 -6.85
N GLY A 22 25.87 -6.99 -7.54
CA GLY A 22 26.09 -7.54 -8.89
C GLY A 22 26.47 -9.01 -8.92
N GLU A 23 26.44 -9.72 -7.79
CA GLU A 23 26.66 -11.17 -7.79
C GLU A 23 25.54 -11.92 -8.52
N LYS A 24 25.90 -13.02 -9.21
CA LYS A 24 24.94 -13.82 -9.98
C LYS A 24 24.07 -14.65 -9.04
N GLY A 25 22.74 -14.57 -9.19
CA GLY A 25 21.79 -15.35 -8.40
C GLY A 25 22.04 -16.85 -8.41
N ARG A 26 22.57 -17.40 -9.52
CA ARG A 26 23.00 -18.80 -9.64
C ARG A 26 24.16 -19.19 -8.71
N ALA A 27 25.08 -18.27 -8.43
CA ALA A 27 26.19 -18.52 -7.50
C ALA A 27 25.66 -18.57 -6.05
N LEU A 28 24.83 -17.59 -5.69
CA LEU A 28 24.17 -17.52 -4.38
C LEU A 28 23.22 -18.70 -4.14
N ALA A 29 22.50 -19.15 -5.18
CA ALA A 29 21.65 -20.35 -5.10
C ALA A 29 22.44 -21.60 -4.69
N LYS A 30 23.64 -21.78 -5.25
CA LYS A 30 24.52 -22.90 -4.89
C LYS A 30 25.07 -22.78 -3.47
N GLU A 31 25.49 -21.58 -3.08
CA GLU A 31 26.08 -21.31 -1.76
C GLU A 31 25.10 -21.53 -0.61
N TYR A 32 23.86 -21.03 -0.75
CA TYR A 32 22.84 -21.14 0.29
C TYR A 32 21.92 -22.37 0.10
N GLY A 33 22.20 -23.20 -0.92
CA GLY A 33 21.48 -24.44 -1.18
C GLY A 33 19.98 -24.26 -1.45
N VAL A 34 19.62 -23.22 -2.21
CA VAL A 34 18.23 -22.90 -2.63
C VAL A 34 18.12 -22.84 -4.15
N ALA A 35 16.91 -22.99 -4.68
CA ALA A 35 16.69 -22.85 -6.13
C ALA A 35 16.86 -21.39 -6.57
N GLU A 36 17.50 -21.17 -7.72
CA GLU A 36 17.66 -19.84 -8.32
C GLU A 36 16.30 -19.17 -8.58
N SER A 37 15.27 -19.96 -8.93
CA SER A 37 13.90 -19.47 -9.09
C SER A 37 13.36 -18.86 -7.80
N THR A 38 13.64 -19.43 -6.63
CA THR A 38 13.21 -18.90 -5.33
C THR A 38 13.87 -17.56 -5.03
N ILE A 39 15.16 -17.41 -5.36
CA ILE A 39 15.88 -16.14 -5.22
C ILE A 39 15.28 -15.11 -6.19
N ARG A 40 15.08 -15.49 -7.46
CA ARG A 40 14.52 -14.60 -8.48
C ARG A 40 13.09 -14.16 -8.14
N GLU A 41 12.23 -15.05 -7.68
CA GLU A 41 10.85 -14.71 -7.28
C GLU A 41 10.85 -13.71 -6.12
N ARG A 42 11.71 -13.91 -5.12
CA ARG A 42 11.78 -13.02 -3.95
C ARG A 42 12.36 -11.64 -4.28
N PHE A 43 13.38 -11.57 -5.12
CA PHE A 43 14.15 -10.34 -5.31
C PHE A 43 13.93 -9.62 -6.65
N SER A 44 13.31 -10.23 -7.66
CA SER A 44 13.18 -9.62 -9.00
C SER A 44 12.41 -8.29 -8.99
N ALA A 45 11.26 -8.22 -8.32
CA ALA A 45 10.46 -7.00 -8.24
C ALA A 45 11.10 -5.95 -7.31
N LEU A 46 11.64 -6.37 -6.16
CA LEU A 46 12.24 -5.45 -5.19
C LEU A 46 13.55 -4.86 -5.71
N HIS A 47 14.45 -5.66 -6.28
CA HIS A 47 15.73 -5.17 -6.80
C HIS A 47 15.55 -4.29 -8.03
N GLY A 48 14.56 -4.55 -8.88
CA GLY A 48 14.18 -3.63 -9.95
C GLY A 48 13.88 -2.25 -9.39
N LYS A 49 12.93 -2.17 -8.43
CA LYS A 49 12.57 -0.90 -7.76
C LYS A 49 13.75 -0.23 -7.05
N VAL A 50 14.59 -0.99 -6.34
CA VAL A 50 15.77 -0.44 -5.65
C VAL A 50 16.74 0.18 -6.65
N LYS A 51 16.99 -0.48 -7.80
CA LYS A 51 17.83 0.07 -8.86
C LYS A 51 17.22 1.31 -9.50
N ASP A 52 15.91 1.30 -9.74
CA ASP A 52 15.21 2.46 -10.31
C ASP A 52 15.33 3.69 -9.38
N VAL A 53 15.10 3.51 -8.08
CA VAL A 53 15.25 4.58 -7.08
C VAL A 53 16.71 5.04 -6.99
N ALA A 54 17.67 4.11 -6.96
CA ALA A 54 19.10 4.47 -6.93
C ALA A 54 19.50 5.30 -8.16
N ASN A 55 19.03 4.92 -9.35
CA ASN A 55 19.26 5.68 -10.59
C ASN A 55 18.60 7.07 -10.53
N GLN A 56 17.38 7.18 -9.98
CA GLN A 56 16.72 8.47 -9.77
C GLN A 56 17.49 9.38 -8.80
N MET A 57 18.05 8.82 -7.72
CA MET A 57 18.88 9.58 -6.79
C MET A 57 20.12 10.15 -7.49
N VAL A 58 20.86 9.30 -8.21
CA VAL A 58 22.05 9.73 -8.97
C VAL A 58 21.70 10.80 -10.00
N ALA A 59 20.62 10.60 -10.77
CA ALA A 59 20.15 11.57 -11.76
C ALA A 59 19.76 12.91 -11.11
N THR A 60 19.08 12.86 -9.96
CA THR A 60 18.67 14.06 -9.20
C THR A 60 19.90 14.81 -8.67
N GLU A 61 20.88 14.10 -8.12
CA GLU A 61 22.13 14.71 -7.63
C GLU A 61 22.92 15.39 -8.76
N GLN A 62 23.00 14.74 -9.92
CA GLN A 62 23.65 15.33 -11.10
C GLN A 62 22.91 16.58 -11.57
N ALA A 63 21.58 16.52 -11.67
CA ALA A 63 20.76 17.66 -12.05
C ALA A 63 20.90 18.82 -11.05
N LEU A 64 20.92 18.53 -9.75
CA LEU A 64 21.13 19.53 -8.71
C LEU A 64 22.51 20.18 -8.82
N LYS A 65 23.57 19.39 -8.98
CA LYS A 65 24.95 19.91 -9.13
C LYS A 65 25.14 20.75 -10.39
N ALA A 66 24.35 20.52 -11.44
CA ALA A 66 24.37 21.32 -12.65
C ALA A 66 23.76 22.72 -12.46
N LEU A 67 23.02 22.97 -11.38
CA LEU A 67 22.44 24.28 -11.08
C LEU A 67 23.47 25.21 -10.39
N PRO A 68 23.34 26.54 -10.55
CA PRO A 68 24.05 27.51 -9.72
C PRO A 68 23.74 27.32 -8.23
N ILE A 69 24.68 27.65 -7.32
CA ILE A 69 24.53 27.43 -5.86
C ILE A 69 23.24 28.04 -5.30
N SER A 70 22.85 29.24 -5.74
CA SER A 70 21.60 29.88 -5.31
C SER A 70 20.35 29.06 -5.69
N ALA A 71 20.35 28.47 -6.89
CA ALA A 71 19.27 27.61 -7.36
C ALA A 71 19.27 26.23 -6.66
N GLN A 72 20.43 25.72 -6.24
CA GLN A 72 20.52 24.51 -5.41
C GLN A 72 19.84 24.71 -4.05
N ILE A 73 20.10 25.84 -3.39
CA ILE A 73 19.46 26.20 -2.11
C ILE A 73 17.94 26.29 -2.30
N ALA A 74 17.49 27.03 -3.33
CA ALA A 74 16.07 27.16 -3.64
C ALA A 74 15.38 25.79 -3.91
N ALA A 75 16.06 24.88 -4.61
CA ALA A 75 15.54 23.53 -4.86
C ALA A 75 15.41 22.72 -3.56
N HIS A 76 16.39 22.80 -2.66
CA HIS A 76 16.31 22.15 -1.35
C HIS A 76 15.20 22.73 -0.47
N ASP A 77 15.06 24.06 -0.43
CA ASP A 77 14.02 24.75 0.33
C ASP A 77 12.63 24.38 -0.18
N LEU A 78 12.43 24.37 -1.51
CA LEU A 78 11.18 23.94 -2.11
C LEU A 78 10.87 22.48 -1.76
N ALA A 79 11.85 21.59 -1.85
CA ALA A 79 11.67 20.19 -1.46
C ALA A 79 11.31 20.04 0.03
N ALA A 80 11.89 20.86 0.91
CA ALA A 80 11.53 20.88 2.33
C ALA A 80 10.10 21.38 2.55
N GLN A 81 9.70 22.46 1.86
CA GLN A 81 8.34 23.00 1.89
C GLN A 81 7.31 21.99 1.39
N LEU A 82 7.57 21.31 0.28
CA LEU A 82 6.67 20.27 -0.26
C LEU A 82 6.48 19.10 0.73
N ARG A 83 7.54 18.67 1.42
CA ARG A 83 7.43 17.67 2.50
C ARG A 83 6.62 18.19 3.67
N SER A 84 6.84 19.42 4.08
CA SER A 84 6.08 20.08 5.16
C SER A 84 4.59 20.16 4.84
N ILE A 85 4.23 20.63 3.63
CA ILE A 85 2.85 20.67 3.15
C ILE A 85 2.22 19.27 3.18
N SER A 86 2.95 18.25 2.72
CA SER A 86 2.47 16.86 2.75
C SER A 86 2.19 16.38 4.18
N MET A 87 3.06 16.70 5.15
CA MET A 87 2.83 16.38 6.56
C MET A 87 1.62 17.12 7.13
N HIS A 88 1.48 18.41 6.83
CA HIS A 88 0.33 19.20 7.25
C HIS A 88 -0.98 18.69 6.65
N LEU A 89 -1.00 18.29 5.38
CA LEU A 89 -2.17 17.69 4.74
C LEU A 89 -2.54 16.35 5.38
N ALA A 90 -1.55 15.49 5.69
CA ALA A 90 -1.80 14.24 6.40
C ALA A 90 -2.36 14.48 7.81
N SER A 91 -1.84 15.47 8.53
CA SER A 91 -2.34 15.87 9.84
C SER A 91 -3.76 16.44 9.76
N ALA A 92 -4.02 17.33 8.81
CA ALA A 92 -5.34 17.88 8.55
C ALA A 92 -6.36 16.79 8.18
N ALA A 93 -5.95 15.79 7.39
CA ALA A 93 -6.78 14.63 7.09
C ALA A 93 -7.13 13.81 8.35
N ASN A 94 -6.18 13.61 9.26
CA ASN A 94 -6.45 12.93 10.54
C ASN A 94 -7.46 13.71 11.39
N TYR A 95 -7.28 15.03 11.53
CA TYR A 95 -8.24 15.88 12.25
C TYR A 95 -9.60 15.91 11.56
N GLY A 96 -9.64 16.00 10.24
CA GLY A 96 -10.87 15.97 9.44
C GLY A 96 -11.63 14.65 9.60
N ALA A 97 -10.93 13.53 9.56
CA ALA A 97 -11.51 12.20 9.78
C ALA A 97 -12.05 12.04 11.22
N ALA A 98 -11.32 12.52 12.22
CA ALA A 98 -11.78 12.50 13.61
C ALA A 98 -13.01 13.39 13.83
N THR A 99 -13.02 14.60 13.25
CA THR A 99 -14.17 15.51 13.28
C THR A 99 -15.37 14.87 12.57
N ALA A 100 -15.17 14.29 11.39
CA ALA A 100 -16.22 13.62 10.65
C ALA A 100 -16.81 12.44 11.43
N HIS A 101 -15.96 11.61 12.04
CA HIS A 101 -16.40 10.51 12.89
C HIS A 101 -17.27 11.01 14.04
N ARG A 102 -16.83 12.07 14.73
CA ARG A 102 -17.57 12.66 15.84
C ARG A 102 -18.90 13.28 15.38
N LEU A 103 -18.91 14.04 14.28
CA LEU A 103 -20.12 14.65 13.72
C LEU A 103 -21.13 13.58 13.28
N SER A 104 -20.67 12.50 12.63
CA SER A 104 -21.53 11.36 12.29
C SER A 104 -22.08 10.65 13.52
N GLY A 105 -21.29 10.53 14.59
CA GLY A 105 -21.76 9.98 15.87
C GLY A 105 -22.86 10.84 16.51
N ILE A 106 -22.71 12.17 16.48
CA ILE A 106 -23.73 13.10 16.97
C ILE A 106 -24.97 13.04 16.09
N ALA A 107 -24.82 13.01 14.77
CA ALA A 107 -25.93 12.86 13.83
C ALA A 107 -26.70 11.57 14.10
N HIS A 108 -26.00 10.45 14.32
CA HIS A 108 -26.63 9.18 14.67
C HIS A 108 -27.42 9.26 15.99
N ALA A 109 -26.91 9.97 17.00
CA ALA A 109 -27.66 10.20 18.23
C ALA A 109 -28.94 11.03 17.97
N LYS A 110 -28.87 12.04 17.10
CA LYS A 110 -30.03 12.87 16.71
C LYS A 110 -31.11 12.11 15.95
N VAL A 111 -30.76 11.04 15.23
CA VAL A 111 -31.75 10.16 14.60
C VAL A 111 -32.69 9.52 15.64
N GLN A 112 -32.22 9.29 16.87
CA GLN A 112 -33.04 8.72 17.95
C GLN A 112 -34.12 9.67 18.48
N GLU A 113 -34.05 10.97 18.13
CA GLU A 113 -35.03 11.98 18.52
C GLU A 113 -36.20 12.08 17.53
N ILE A 114 -36.17 11.34 16.41
CA ILE A 114 -37.21 11.33 15.38
C ILE A 114 -38.34 10.37 15.82
N ASP A 115 -39.59 10.83 15.75
CA ASP A 115 -40.74 9.96 15.94
C ASP A 115 -40.98 9.09 14.69
N ASP A 116 -40.90 7.77 14.85
CA ASP A 116 -41.16 6.82 13.77
C ASP A 116 -42.64 6.78 13.34
N VAL A 117 -43.56 7.20 14.21
CA VAL A 117 -45.00 7.23 13.92
C VAL A 117 -45.36 8.50 13.15
N SER A 118 -44.80 9.65 13.54
CA SER A 118 -45.02 10.95 12.92
C SER A 118 -43.71 11.69 12.61
N PRO A 119 -42.88 11.20 11.66
CA PRO A 119 -41.52 11.72 11.42
C PRO A 119 -41.47 13.13 10.81
N LEU A 120 -42.65 13.70 10.53
CA LEU A 120 -42.83 15.03 9.96
C LEU A 120 -43.64 15.92 10.90
N ASP A 121 -43.61 15.70 12.21
CA ASP A 121 -44.00 16.74 13.16
C ASP A 121 -42.89 17.81 13.28
N ASP A 122 -43.16 18.88 14.02
CA ASP A 122 -42.22 20.00 14.11
C ASP A 122 -40.90 19.62 14.79
N ASP A 123 -40.94 18.74 15.79
CA ASP A 123 -39.76 18.29 16.53
C ASP A 123 -38.91 17.31 15.70
N SER A 124 -39.52 16.33 15.03
CA SER A 124 -38.83 15.40 14.13
C SER A 124 -38.25 16.11 12.91
N ARG A 125 -38.95 17.12 12.36
CA ARG A 125 -38.40 17.95 11.28
C ARG A 125 -37.13 18.67 11.69
N LYS A 126 -37.08 19.17 12.93
CA LYS A 126 -35.89 19.84 13.47
C LYS A 126 -34.74 18.85 13.65
N ALA A 127 -35.00 17.67 14.21
CA ALA A 127 -34.00 16.60 14.33
C ALA A 127 -33.46 16.18 12.95
N LEU A 128 -34.32 16.01 11.95
CA LEU A 128 -33.94 15.71 10.56
C LEU A 128 -33.05 16.79 9.93
N GLN A 129 -33.32 18.08 10.20
CA GLN A 129 -32.48 19.18 9.74
C GLN A 129 -31.09 19.14 10.39
N ASP A 130 -31.02 18.91 11.70
CA ASP A 130 -29.76 18.79 12.42
C ASP A 130 -28.93 17.61 11.90
N VAL A 131 -29.56 16.45 11.68
CA VAL A 131 -28.92 15.28 11.07
C VAL A 131 -28.35 15.63 9.69
N ALA A 132 -29.13 16.28 8.82
CA ALA A 132 -28.69 16.64 7.48
C ALA A 132 -27.47 17.59 7.51
N VAL A 133 -27.48 18.61 8.38
CA VAL A 133 -26.36 19.54 8.54
C VAL A 133 -25.13 18.83 9.07
N LEU A 134 -25.26 18.04 10.13
CA LEU A 134 -24.15 17.31 10.75
C LEU A 134 -23.53 16.30 9.78
N THR A 135 -24.34 15.54 9.04
CA THR A 135 -23.85 14.61 8.02
C THR A 135 -23.14 15.34 6.87
N LYS A 136 -23.68 16.47 6.41
CA LYS A 136 -23.01 17.29 5.39
C LYS A 136 -21.63 17.78 5.87
N MET A 137 -21.57 18.35 7.08
CA MET A 137 -20.32 18.82 7.67
C MET A 137 -19.32 17.68 7.91
N ALA A 138 -19.80 16.49 8.28
CA ALA A 138 -18.96 15.30 8.43
C ALA A 138 -18.33 14.87 7.09
N ASN A 139 -19.12 14.90 6.01
CA ASN A 139 -18.63 14.59 4.66
C ASN A 139 -17.59 15.62 4.19
N GLU A 140 -17.86 16.90 4.40
CA GLU A 140 -16.93 17.99 4.06
C GLU A 140 -15.62 17.88 4.84
N SER A 141 -15.69 17.56 6.14
CA SER A 141 -14.52 17.33 7.00
C SER A 141 -13.67 16.12 6.54
N SER A 142 -14.29 15.13 5.89
CA SER A 142 -13.59 13.94 5.39
C SER A 142 -12.89 14.13 4.04
N THR A 143 -13.13 15.24 3.33
CA THR A 143 -12.69 15.42 1.94
C THR A 143 -11.18 15.24 1.74
N ILE A 144 -10.36 15.86 2.61
CA ILE A 144 -8.90 15.76 2.53
C ILE A 144 -8.46 14.30 2.73
N GLY A 145 -9.04 13.59 3.71
CA GLY A 145 -8.74 12.19 3.97
C GLY A 145 -9.15 11.26 2.81
N ILE A 146 -10.36 11.45 2.27
CA ILE A 146 -10.85 10.66 1.13
C ILE A 146 -9.99 10.88 -0.11
N ASN A 147 -9.57 12.11 -0.39
CA ASN A 147 -8.71 12.43 -1.51
C ASN A 147 -7.33 11.77 -1.36
N LEU A 148 -6.76 11.74 -0.16
CA LEU A 148 -5.51 11.03 0.12
C LEU A 148 -5.65 9.51 -0.02
N LEU A 149 -6.74 8.92 0.46
CA LEU A 149 -7.03 7.48 0.26
C LEU A 149 -7.19 7.15 -1.23
N SER A 150 -7.87 8.03 -1.97
CA SER A 150 -8.10 7.88 -3.40
C SER A 150 -6.81 7.99 -4.21
N ALA A 151 -5.93 8.94 -3.86
CA ALA A 151 -4.61 9.09 -4.48
C ALA A 151 -3.73 7.83 -4.33
N ASN A 152 -3.92 7.07 -3.24
CA ASN A 152 -3.19 5.84 -2.98
C ASN A 152 -3.91 4.56 -3.46
N LYS A 153 -5.13 4.67 -3.99
CA LYS A 153 -5.98 3.52 -4.33
C LYS A 153 -5.37 2.60 -5.37
N GLU A 154 -4.77 3.15 -6.42
CA GLU A 154 -4.13 2.34 -7.47
C GLU A 154 -2.86 1.62 -6.97
N THR A 155 -2.08 2.28 -6.11
CA THR A 155 -0.93 1.69 -5.43
C THR A 155 -1.36 0.51 -4.54
N VAL A 156 -2.44 0.66 -3.77
CA VAL A 156 -2.98 -0.40 -2.91
C VAL A 156 -3.49 -1.59 -3.73
N LYS A 157 -4.19 -1.34 -4.84
CA LYS A 157 -4.65 -2.40 -5.76
C LYS A 157 -3.49 -3.19 -6.35
N GLU A 158 -2.41 -2.51 -6.74
CA GLU A 158 -1.23 -3.16 -7.29
C GLU A 158 -0.54 -4.05 -6.25
N ILE A 159 -0.41 -3.57 -5.01
CA ILE A 159 0.11 -4.36 -3.89
C ILE A 159 -0.75 -5.61 -3.66
N GLN A 160 -2.08 -5.47 -3.68
CA GLN A 160 -3.00 -6.60 -3.51
C GLN A 160 -2.93 -7.61 -4.66
N ARG A 161 -2.71 -7.16 -5.91
CA ARG A 161 -2.54 -8.05 -7.07
C ARG A 161 -1.26 -8.87 -6.96
N GLN A 162 -0.17 -8.27 -6.51
CA GLN A 162 1.12 -8.95 -6.34
C GLN A 162 1.11 -10.00 -5.21
N GLN A 163 0.25 -9.83 -4.21
CA GLN A 163 0.11 -10.77 -3.09
C GLN A 163 -0.80 -11.97 -3.38
N ARG A 164 -1.54 -11.99 -4.50
CA ARG A 164 -2.34 -13.17 -4.88
C ARG A 164 -1.40 -14.27 -5.39
N PRO A 165 -1.36 -15.46 -4.77
CA PRO A 165 -0.57 -16.56 -5.31
C PRO A 165 -1.07 -16.87 -6.73
N ARG A 166 -0.15 -16.96 -7.69
CA ARG A 166 -0.50 -17.39 -9.05
C ARG A 166 -1.18 -18.75 -8.94
N PRO A 167 -2.34 -18.97 -9.57
CA PRO A 167 -3.00 -20.27 -9.53
C PRO A 167 -2.02 -21.32 -10.04
N ALA A 168 -1.64 -22.26 -9.18
CA ALA A 168 -0.82 -23.39 -9.59
C ALA A 168 -1.65 -24.22 -10.56
N ARG A 169 -1.15 -24.42 -11.77
CA ARG A 169 -1.75 -25.36 -12.72
C ARG A 169 -1.55 -26.75 -12.13
N VAL A 170 -2.60 -27.31 -11.53
CA VAL A 170 -2.58 -28.70 -11.05
C VAL A 170 -2.80 -29.57 -12.28
N ALA A 171 -1.72 -30.09 -12.85
CA ALA A 171 -1.80 -31.20 -13.77
C ALA A 171 -2.00 -32.46 -12.92
N VAL A 172 -3.18 -33.06 -13.01
CA VAL A 172 -3.45 -34.37 -12.41
C VAL A 172 -3.30 -35.36 -13.55
N ASP A 173 -2.28 -36.20 -13.49
CA ASP A 173 -2.22 -37.38 -14.36
C ASP A 173 -3.25 -38.38 -13.84
N VAL A 174 -4.29 -38.61 -14.64
CA VAL A 174 -5.28 -39.65 -14.37
C VAL A 174 -4.73 -40.94 -14.96
N VAL A 175 -4.29 -41.84 -14.09
CA VAL A 175 -3.93 -43.22 -14.48
C VAL A 175 -5.24 -43.97 -14.73
N ASP A 176 -5.40 -44.50 -15.94
CA ASP A 176 -6.54 -45.32 -16.32
C ASP A 176 -6.49 -46.66 -15.57
N ALA A 177 -7.51 -46.95 -14.75
CA ALA A 177 -7.61 -48.17 -13.97
C ALA A 177 -7.82 -49.44 -14.84
N GLY A 178 -7.96 -49.29 -16.17
CA GLY A 178 -8.07 -50.39 -17.13
C GLY A 178 -6.74 -51.02 -17.56
N ILE A 179 -5.59 -50.44 -17.20
CA ILE A 179 -4.27 -51.00 -17.51
C ILE A 179 -3.64 -51.48 -16.19
N PRO A 180 -3.53 -52.80 -15.94
CA PRO A 180 -2.78 -53.28 -14.79
C PRO A 180 -1.33 -52.83 -14.94
N ASP A 181 -0.76 -52.30 -13.85
CA ASP A 181 0.67 -51.97 -13.76
C ASP A 181 1.46 -53.18 -14.24
N ALA A 182 2.10 -53.05 -15.41
CA ALA A 182 2.97 -54.08 -15.94
C ALA A 182 4.25 -54.11 -15.10
N ASP A 183 4.20 -54.97 -14.10
CA ASP A 183 5.28 -55.65 -13.38
C ASP A 183 6.31 -54.80 -12.60
N ALA A 184 6.50 -55.26 -11.36
CA ALA A 184 7.50 -54.82 -10.38
C ALA A 184 8.93 -55.26 -10.72
#